data_AF-A0A069IAQ4-F1
#
_entry.id   AF-A0A069IAQ4-F1
#
_cell.length_a   1.000
_cell.length_b   1.000
_cell.length_c   1.000
_cell.angle_alpha   90.00
_cell.angle_beta   90.00
_cell.angle_gamma   90.00
#
_symmetry.space_group_name_H-M   'P 1'
#
loop_
_entity.id
_entity.type
_entity.pdbx_description
1 polymer ?
#
loop_
_entity_poly.entity_id
_entity_poly.type
_entity_poly.pdbx_seq_one_letter_code
_entity_poly.pdbx_strand_id
1 'polypeptide(L)'
;MVLASGSLVKAIAMIVLGLLLGLVGTDVNSGAARFSFDVPELTDGLNFVSVAMGVFGFAEIIANLEQKDARETFTDHITNLFPTKEDFKRMIPAVLRGTVLGSALGILPGGGA
;
A
#
# COMPACT_ATOMS: atom_id res chain seq x y z
N MET A 1 12.07 -20.73 5.22
CA MET A 1 12.20 -20.21 6.61
C MET A 1 12.87 -18.84 6.55
N VAL A 2 12.11 -17.78 6.22
CA VAL A 2 12.62 -16.40 6.07
C VAL A 2 12.44 -15.59 7.38
N LEU A 3 11.98 -16.21 8.46
CA LEU A 3 11.64 -15.54 9.71
C LEU A 3 12.83 -14.89 10.46
N ALA A 4 14.06 -15.01 9.98
CA ALA A 4 15.22 -14.50 10.71
C ALA A 4 16.42 -14.15 9.81
N SER A 5 16.23 -13.52 8.64
CA SER A 5 17.37 -12.87 7.96
C SER A 5 17.73 -11.51 8.63
N GLY A 6 17.63 -11.43 9.96
CA GLY A 6 17.81 -10.22 10.76
C GLY A 6 17.82 -10.49 12.27
N SER A 7 18.08 -9.46 13.07
CA SER A 7 18.17 -9.55 14.54
C SER A 7 16.91 -10.16 15.16
N LEU A 8 17.06 -11.29 15.88
CA LEU A 8 15.99 -11.97 16.61
C LEU A 8 15.22 -11.03 17.55
N VAL A 9 15.95 -10.09 18.17
CA VAL A 9 15.37 -9.08 19.07
C VAL A 9 14.37 -8.20 18.33
N LYS A 10 14.67 -7.83 17.07
CA LYS A 10 13.76 -7.04 16.22
C LYS A 10 12.50 -7.83 15.90
N ALA A 11 12.61 -9.12 15.59
CA ALA A 11 11.45 -9.97 15.33
C ALA A 11 10.53 -10.09 16.55
N ILE A 12 11.11 -10.36 17.73
CA ILE A 12 10.35 -10.42 18.99
C ILE A 12 9.68 -9.08 19.30
N ALA A 13 10.40 -7.96 19.13
CA ALA A 13 9.85 -6.63 19.35
C ALA A 13 8.66 -6.34 18.42
N MET A 14 8.74 -6.72 17.14
CA MET A 14 7.62 -6.55 16.20
C MET A 14 6.41 -7.40 16.56
N ILE A 15 6.62 -8.64 17.04
CA ILE A 15 5.52 -9.50 17.51
C ILE A 15 4.84 -8.90 18.73
N VAL A 16 5.61 -8.48 19.74
CA VAL A 16 5.07 -7.86 20.95
C VAL A 16 4.30 -6.58 20.60
N LEU A 17 4.84 -5.75 19.70
CA LEU A 17 4.17 -4.54 19.23
C LEU A 17 2.85 -4.86 18.52
N GLY A 18 2.83 -5.87 17.65
CA GLY A 18 1.60 -6.32 16.99
C GLY A 18 0.55 -6.85 17.97
N LEU A 19 0.97 -7.61 18.99
CA LEU A 19 0.08 -8.09 20.05
C LEU A 19 -0.50 -6.92 20.84
N LEU A 20 0.32 -5.96 21.27
CA LEU A 20 -0.16 -4.78 22.01
C LEU A 20 -1.21 -3.99 21.22
N LEU A 21 -1.00 -3.80 19.92
CA LEU A 21 -1.98 -3.16 19.05
C LEU A 21 -3.26 -4.00 18.89
N GLY A 22 -3.14 -5.33 18.81
CA GLY A 22 -4.29 -6.24 18.71
C GLY A 22 -5.09 -6.40 20.01
N LEU A 23 -4.52 -6.03 21.16
CA LEU A 23 -5.20 -6.02 22.45
C LEU A 23 -6.07 -4.77 22.69
N VAL A 24 -6.00 -3.76 21.80
CA VAL A 24 -6.81 -2.54 21.89
C VAL A 24 -8.26 -2.87 21.58
N GLY A 25 -9.18 -2.52 22.49
CA GLY A 25 -10.61 -2.73 22.33
C GLY A 25 -11.25 -3.44 23.52
N THR A 26 -12.51 -3.82 23.34
CA THR A 26 -13.28 -4.52 24.36
C THR A 26 -12.93 -6.02 24.37
N ASP A 27 -12.54 -6.54 25.54
CA ASP A 27 -12.30 -7.97 25.71
C ASP A 27 -13.62 -8.76 25.64
N VAL A 28 -13.69 -9.75 24.75
CA VAL A 28 -14.90 -10.56 24.49
C VAL A 28 -15.33 -11.48 25.64
N ASN A 29 -14.42 -11.79 26.57
CA ASN A 29 -14.71 -12.68 27.70
C ASN A 29 -15.21 -11.91 28.94
N SER A 30 -14.70 -10.70 29.15
CA SER A 30 -14.91 -9.92 30.37
C SER A 30 -15.69 -8.63 30.15
N GLY A 31 -15.82 -8.16 28.90
CA GLY A 31 -16.44 -6.87 28.57
C GLY A 31 -15.63 -5.64 29.01
N ALA A 32 -14.41 -5.85 29.54
CA ALA A 32 -13.54 -4.76 29.95
C ALA A 32 -12.86 -4.11 28.73
N ALA A 33 -12.90 -2.79 28.66
CA ALA A 33 -12.17 -2.04 27.64
C ALA A 33 -10.67 -2.01 27.96
N ARG A 34 -9.84 -2.46 27.03
CA ARG A 34 -8.37 -2.45 27.15
C ARG A 34 -7.78 -1.43 26.19
N PHE A 35 -6.89 -0.59 26.72
CA PHE A 35 -6.22 0.46 25.95
C PHE A 35 -7.19 1.41 25.20
N SER A 36 -8.42 1.59 25.72
CA SER A 36 -9.41 2.48 25.11
C SER A 36 -9.24 3.95 25.48
N PHE A 37 -8.57 4.26 26.60
CA PHE A 37 -8.27 5.63 27.04
C PHE A 37 -9.48 6.60 27.08
N ASP A 38 -10.68 6.07 27.33
CA ASP A 38 -11.97 6.82 27.29
C ASP A 38 -12.37 7.33 25.89
N VAL A 39 -11.78 6.78 24.84
CA VAL A 39 -12.11 7.05 23.44
C VAL A 39 -13.03 5.92 22.92
N PRO A 40 -14.28 6.22 22.54
CA PRO A 40 -15.23 5.23 22.03
C PRO A 40 -14.68 4.44 20.82
N GLU A 41 -14.00 5.12 19.91
CA GLU A 41 -13.43 4.53 18.70
C GLU A 41 -12.36 3.48 19.02
N LEU A 42 -11.63 3.63 20.12
CA LEU A 42 -10.64 2.64 20.58
C LEU A 42 -11.29 1.50 21.37
N THR A 43 -12.49 1.70 21.89
CA THR A 43 -13.28 0.66 22.59
C THR A 43 -13.82 -0.37 21.61
N ASP A 44 -14.17 0.08 20.39
CA ASP A 44 -14.51 -0.79 19.25
C ASP A 44 -13.28 -1.48 18.63
N GLY A 45 -12.08 -1.09 19.08
CA GLY A 45 -10.80 -1.64 18.63
C GLY A 45 -10.22 -0.92 17.41
N LEU A 46 -9.04 -1.37 16.95
CA LEU A 46 -8.38 -0.75 15.81
C LEU A 46 -8.98 -1.21 14.49
N ASN A 47 -9.41 -0.26 13.66
CA ASN A 47 -9.84 -0.55 12.30
C ASN A 47 -8.64 -1.03 11.46
N PHE A 48 -8.70 -2.28 11.02
CA PHE A 48 -7.65 -2.90 10.22
C PHE A 48 -7.33 -2.11 8.94
N VAL A 49 -8.34 -1.57 8.25
CA VAL A 49 -8.15 -0.79 7.02
C VAL A 49 -7.39 0.49 7.32
N SER A 50 -7.74 1.21 8.39
CA SER A 50 -7.07 2.44 8.81
C SER A 50 -5.60 2.20 9.16
N VAL A 51 -5.31 1.13 9.91
CA VAL A 51 -3.94 0.75 10.27
C VAL A 51 -3.14 0.36 9.02
N ALA A 52 -3.72 -0.48 8.15
CA ALA A 52 -3.06 -0.92 6.92
C ALA A 52 -2.73 0.26 5.99
N MET A 53 -3.68 1.17 5.77
CA MET A 53 -3.46 2.38 4.96
C MET A 53 -2.38 3.29 5.55
N GLY A 54 -2.37 3.48 6.87
CA GLY A 54 -1.35 4.27 7.55
C GLY A 54 0.05 3.67 7.43
N VAL A 55 0.19 2.37 7.69
CA VAL A 55 1.48 1.66 7.59
C VAL A 55 1.99 1.65 6.15
N PHE A 56 1.10 1.40 5.17
CA PHE A 56 1.47 1.41 3.75
C PHE A 56 1.94 2.79 3.29
N GLY A 57 1.17 3.85 3.58
CA GLY A 57 1.55 5.21 3.23
C GLY A 57 2.88 5.63 3.87
N PHE A 58 3.12 5.25 5.13
CA PHE A 58 4.39 5.51 5.80
C PHE A 58 5.56 4.76 5.16
N ALA A 59 5.35 3.50 4.78
CA ALA A 59 6.35 2.70 4.06
C ALA A 59 6.69 3.31 2.69
N GLU A 60 5.70 3.79 1.95
CA GLU A 60 5.92 4.47 0.66
C GLU A 60 6.71 5.78 0.83
N ILE A 61 6.40 6.58 1.85
CA ILE A 61 7.14 7.83 2.13
C ILE A 61 8.61 7.52 2.43
N ILE A 62 8.90 6.54 3.28
CA ILE A 62 10.26 6.14 3.60
C ILE A 62 10.99 5.64 2.35
N ALA A 63 10.36 4.74 1.58
CA ALA A 63 10.95 4.19 0.37
C ALA A 63 11.23 5.29 -0.67
N ASN A 64 10.34 6.27 -0.79
CA ASN A 64 10.53 7.41 -1.69
C ASN A 64 11.70 8.31 -1.26
N LEU A 65 11.87 8.53 0.05
CA LEU A 65 12.99 9.31 0.57
C LEU A 65 14.33 8.59 0.38
N GLU A 66 14.37 7.27 0.56
CA GLU A 66 15.57 6.45 0.35
C GLU A 66 16.01 6.41 -1.12
N GLN A 67 15.06 6.51 -2.06
CA GLN A 67 15.35 6.50 -3.51
C GLN A 67 15.87 7.84 -4.08
N LYS A 68 15.96 8.90 -3.28
CA LYS A 68 16.36 10.23 -3.79
C LYS A 68 17.82 10.32 -4.24
N ASP A 69 18.70 9.41 -3.81
CA ASP A 69 20.12 9.43 -4.20
C ASP A 69 20.40 8.85 -5.60
N ALA A 70 19.42 8.19 -6.25
CA ALA A 70 19.59 7.58 -7.57
C ALA A 70 19.14 8.47 -8.73
N ARG A 71 18.82 9.74 -8.48
CA ARG A 71 18.52 10.70 -9.56
C ARG A 71 19.72 11.60 -9.80
N GLU A 72 20.76 11.01 -10.40
CA GLU A 72 21.62 11.76 -11.30
C GLU A 72 20.70 12.60 -12.18
N THR A 73 20.84 13.91 -12.05
CA THR A 73 20.10 14.90 -12.82
C THR A 73 20.49 14.75 -14.28
N PHE A 74 19.81 13.86 -15.00
CA PHE A 74 19.56 14.05 -16.42
C PHE A 74 18.59 15.24 -16.54
N THR A 75 19.12 16.43 -16.30
CA THR A 75 18.59 17.66 -16.86
C THR A 75 19.00 17.66 -18.33
N ASP A 76 18.46 16.71 -19.10
CA ASP A 76 18.42 16.87 -20.53
C ASP A 76 17.13 17.61 -20.85
N HIS A 77 17.27 18.73 -21.55
CA HIS A 77 16.20 19.64 -21.85
C HIS A 77 15.15 18.91 -22.70
N ILE A 78 14.05 18.46 -22.08
CA ILE A 78 12.94 17.79 -22.79
C ILE A 78 12.26 18.84 -23.68
N THR A 79 12.80 18.98 -24.89
CA THR A 79 12.41 20.01 -25.85
C THR A 79 11.14 19.60 -26.62
N ASN A 80 10.72 18.34 -26.55
CA ASN A 80 9.47 17.85 -27.16
C ASN A 80 8.67 17.00 -26.16
N LEU A 81 7.77 17.66 -25.42
CA LEU A 81 6.76 16.98 -24.59
C LEU A 81 5.66 16.30 -25.43
N PHE A 82 5.50 16.69 -26.70
CA PHE A 82 4.48 16.12 -27.57
C PHE A 82 5.03 14.91 -28.35
N PRO A 83 4.33 13.75 -28.31
CA PRO A 83 4.69 12.59 -29.11
C PRO A 83 4.63 12.94 -30.60
N THR A 84 5.60 12.44 -31.36
CA THR A 84 5.59 12.62 -32.81
C THR A 84 4.46 11.81 -33.44
N LYS A 85 4.09 12.12 -34.70
CA LYS A 85 3.09 11.35 -35.44
C LYS A 85 3.47 9.87 -35.57
N GLU A 86 4.77 9.58 -35.56
CA GLU A 86 5.31 8.22 -35.61
C GLU A 86 5.10 7.49 -34.28
N ASP A 87 5.31 8.17 -33.16
CA ASP A 87 4.99 7.64 -31.82
C ASP A 87 3.50 7.35 -31.70
N PHE A 88 2.65 8.24 -32.22
CA PHE A 88 1.19 8.02 -32.23
C PHE A 88 0.81 6.76 -33.02
N LYS A 89 1.43 6.54 -34.18
CA LYS A 89 1.21 5.32 -34.98
C LYS A 89 1.71 4.06 -34.26
N ARG A 90 2.78 4.16 -33.47
CA ARG A 90 3.30 3.05 -32.65
C ARG A 90 2.44 2.77 -31.41
N MET A 91 1.81 3.79 -30.82
CA MET A 91 0.96 3.66 -29.62
C MET A 91 -0.43 3.08 -29.95
N ILE A 92 -1.01 3.42 -31.10
CA ILE A 92 -2.35 2.95 -31.53
C ILE A 92 -2.57 1.44 -31.36
N PRO A 93 -1.71 0.52 -31.85
CA PRO A 93 -1.96 -0.91 -31.72
C PRO A 93 -1.93 -1.40 -30.26
N ALA A 94 -1.12 -0.80 -29.40
CA ALA A 94 -1.06 -1.14 -27.97
C ALA A 94 -2.33 -0.67 -27.24
N VAL A 95 -2.77 0.56 -27.51
CA VAL A 95 -4.02 1.12 -26.96
C VAL A 95 -5.21 0.27 -27.40
N LEU A 96 -5.30 -0.08 -28.68
CA LEU A 96 -6.40 -0.89 -29.22
C LEU A 96 -6.50 -2.26 -28.54
N ARG A 97 -5.37 -2.96 -28.36
CA ARG A 97 -5.34 -4.26 -27.65
C ARG A 97 -5.74 -4.11 -26.18
N GLY A 98 -5.22 -3.09 -25.50
CA GLY A 98 -5.54 -2.81 -24.10
C GLY A 98 -7.01 -2.46 -23.89
N THR A 99 -7.58 -1.61 -24.75
CA THR A 99 -9.00 -1.25 -24.72
C THR A 99 -9.89 -2.44 -25.06
N VAL A 100 -9.56 -3.25 -26.07
CA VAL A 100 -10.36 -4.44 -26.42
C VAL A 100 -10.37 -5.46 -25.28
N LEU A 101 -9.21 -5.75 -24.68
CA LEU A 101 -9.12 -6.66 -23.54
C LEU A 101 -9.82 -6.09 -22.31
N GLY A 102 -9.61 -4.81 -22.01
CA GLY A 102 -10.25 -4.11 -20.89
C GLY A 102 -11.78 -4.03 -21.03
N SER A 103 -12.28 -3.78 -22.24
CA SER A 103 -13.73 -3.78 -22.52
C SER A 103 -14.33 -5.18 -22.50
N ALA A 104 -13.62 -6.20 -23.01
CA ALA A 104 -14.08 -7.59 -22.94
C ALA A 104 -14.14 -8.11 -21.50
N LEU A 105 -13.14 -7.77 -20.67
CA LEU A 105 -13.15 -8.09 -19.25
C LEU A 105 -14.17 -7.24 -18.48
N GLY A 106 -14.33 -5.96 -18.85
CA GLY A 106 -15.26 -5.03 -18.21
C GLY A 106 -16.73 -5.29 -18.51
N ILE A 107 -17.05 -5.93 -19.64
CA ILE A 107 -18.42 -6.30 -20.01
C ILE A 107 -18.83 -7.67 -19.46
N LEU A 108 -17.90 -8.49 -18.97
CA LEU A 108 -18.19 -9.75 -18.29
C LEU A 108 -18.73 -9.45 -16.88
N PRO A 109 -20.03 -9.68 -16.60
CA PRO A 109 -20.56 -9.51 -15.26
C PRO A 109 -20.14 -10.72 -14.44
N GLY A 110 -19.36 -10.50 -13.36
CA GLY A 110 -19.14 -11.53 -12.34
C GLY A 110 -17.69 -11.97 -12.06
N GLY A 111 -16.69 -11.09 -12.19
CA GLY A 111 -15.33 -11.34 -11.67
C GLY A 111 -14.99 -10.60 -10.36
N GLY A 112 -15.99 -9.98 -9.73
CA GLY A 112 -15.84 -9.14 -8.54
C GLY A 112 -16.98 -9.35 -7.56
N ALA A 113 -17.06 -10.55 -7.01
CA ALA A 113 -17.74 -10.87 -5.76
C ALA A 113 -16.89 -11.91 -5.03
#